data_AF-A0A942BPT3-F1
#
_entry.id   AF-A0A942BPT3-F1
#
_cell.length_a   1.000
_cell.length_b   1.000
_cell.length_c   1.000
_cell.angle_alpha   90.00
_cell.angle_beta   90.00
_cell.angle_gamma   90.00
#
_symmetry.space_group_name_H-M   'P 1'
#
loop_
_entity.id
_entity.type
_entity.pdbx_description
1 polymer ?
#
loop_
_entity_poly.entity_id
_entity_poly.type
_entity_poly.pdbx_seq_one_letter_code
_entity_poly.pdbx_strand_id
1 'polypeptide(L)'
;MDIPTPVPTLDEAAAWLEAFRPRLRTCLFGHPHPVRVKPIEDTSQCPLGLWLSKKGAGHRGAAQLHTLHEDLHAHAREVLKAIRAGEKGRANRLLEPDSAFTRTLEATRSQVADLRGKAAEA
;
A
#
# COMPACT_ATOMS: atom_id res chain seq x y z
N MET A 1 26.93 -8.43 -11.83
CA MET A 1 26.88 -7.92 -10.45
C MET A 1 25.44 -7.51 -10.19
N ASP A 2 24.74 -8.28 -9.37
CA ASP A 2 23.38 -7.93 -8.94
C ASP A 2 23.54 -6.91 -7.80
N ILE A 3 23.20 -5.65 -8.06
CA ILE A 3 23.23 -4.61 -7.03
C ILE A 3 22.03 -4.90 -6.12
N PRO A 4 22.21 -5.26 -4.84
CA PRO A 4 21.09 -5.54 -3.96
C PRO A 4 20.19 -4.31 -3.93
N THR A 5 18.90 -4.51 -4.25
CA THR A 5 17.92 -3.42 -4.20
C THR A 5 17.89 -2.88 -2.77
N PRO A 6 18.09 -1.58 -2.54
CA PRO A 6 18.08 -1.03 -1.20
C PRO A 6 16.74 -1.33 -0.54
N VAL A 7 16.79 -1.89 0.67
CA VAL A 7 15.58 -2.15 1.47
C VAL A 7 15.00 -0.81 1.90
N PRO A 8 13.75 -0.48 1.54
CA PRO A 8 13.12 0.77 1.93
C PRO A 8 13.11 0.96 3.44
N THR A 9 13.18 2.20 3.89
CA THR A 9 12.90 2.58 5.28
C THR A 9 11.40 2.54 5.57
N LEU A 10 11.04 2.53 6.86
CA LEU A 10 9.64 2.62 7.27
C LEU A 10 9.00 3.97 6.87
N ASP A 11 9.82 5.04 6.80
CA ASP A 11 9.43 6.35 6.27
C ASP A 11 9.11 6.30 4.77
N GLU A 12 9.94 5.66 3.97
CA GLU A 12 9.67 5.47 2.54
C GLU A 12 8.43 4.60 2.30
N ALA A 13 8.22 3.58 3.14
CA ALA A 13 7.01 2.77 3.12
C ALA A 13 5.76 3.60 3.48
N ALA A 14 5.84 4.46 4.49
CA ALA A 14 4.76 5.37 4.87
C ALA A 14 4.42 6.37 3.75
N ALA A 15 5.44 7.00 3.16
CA ALA A 15 5.26 7.91 2.03
C ALA A 15 4.60 7.21 0.83
N TRP A 16 4.92 5.94 0.61
CA TRP A 16 4.29 5.15 -0.43
C TRP A 16 2.80 4.85 -0.13
N LEU A 17 2.42 4.59 1.12
CA LEU A 17 1.02 4.45 1.55
C LEU A 17 0.23 5.76 1.35
N GLU A 18 0.87 6.92 1.55
CA GLU A 18 0.25 8.24 1.28
C GLU A 18 -0.15 8.37 -0.19
N ALA A 19 0.71 7.90 -1.09
CA ALA A 19 0.49 7.95 -2.54
C ALA A 19 -0.45 6.84 -3.07
N PHE A 20 -0.89 5.87 -2.25
CA PHE A 20 -1.63 4.69 -2.71
C PHE A 20 -2.99 5.06 -3.33
N ARG A 21 -3.86 5.75 -2.57
CA ARG A 21 -5.18 6.18 -3.03
C ARG A 21 -5.10 7.17 -4.20
N PRO A 22 -4.25 8.22 -4.16
CA PRO A 22 -4.03 9.10 -5.31
C PRO A 22 -3.68 8.35 -6.59
N ARG A 23 -2.76 7.37 -6.53
CA ARG A 23 -2.37 6.57 -7.71
C ARG A 23 -3.54 5.79 -8.31
N LEU A 24 -4.38 5.17 -7.46
CA LEU A 24 -5.58 4.48 -7.94
C LEU A 24 -6.60 5.44 -8.58
N ARG A 25 -6.75 6.66 -8.02
CA ARG A 25 -7.60 7.70 -8.63
C ARG A 25 -7.03 8.14 -9.98
N THR A 26 -5.72 8.30 -10.10
CA THR A 26 -5.04 8.61 -11.37
C THR A 26 -5.30 7.52 -12.42
N CYS A 27 -5.26 6.23 -12.03
CA CYS A 27 -5.63 5.12 -12.91
C CYS A 27 -7.10 5.18 -13.38
N LEU A 28 -8.01 5.60 -12.49
CA LEU A 28 -9.45 5.66 -12.78
C LEU A 28 -9.82 6.80 -13.75
N PHE A 29 -9.30 8.01 -13.50
CA PHE A 29 -9.68 9.19 -14.28
C PHE A 29 -8.82 9.38 -15.54
N GLY A 30 -7.73 8.62 -15.68
CA GLY A 30 -6.79 8.74 -16.77
C GLY A 30 -5.85 9.92 -16.55
N HIS A 31 -4.56 9.70 -16.78
CA HIS A 31 -3.53 10.74 -16.74
C HIS A 31 -2.52 10.43 -17.83
N PRO A 32 -1.88 11.45 -18.44
CA PRO A 32 -0.93 11.27 -19.55
C PRO A 32 0.31 10.43 -19.19
N HIS A 33 0.57 10.19 -17.90
CA HIS A 33 1.70 9.37 -17.45
C HIS A 33 1.20 8.01 -16.93
N PRO A 34 1.81 6.89 -17.39
CA PRO A 34 1.43 5.57 -16.91
C PRO A 34 1.81 5.45 -15.43
N VAL A 35 0.81 5.31 -14.57
CA VAL A 35 1.02 4.92 -13.17
C VAL A 35 1.60 3.51 -13.19
N ARG A 36 2.75 3.31 -12.55
CA ARG A 36 3.29 1.97 -12.32
C ARG A 36 2.33 1.22 -11.39
N VAL A 37 1.49 0.36 -11.96
CA VAL A 37 0.53 -0.49 -11.22
C VAL A 37 1.17 -1.74 -10.63
N LYS A 38 2.34 -2.15 -11.14
CA LYS A 38 3.04 -3.36 -10.69
C LYS A 38 3.29 -3.40 -9.16
N PRO A 39 3.74 -2.32 -8.50
CA PRO A 39 3.88 -2.28 -7.04
C PRO A 39 2.56 -2.27 -6.28
N ILE A 40 1.42 -2.04 -6.95
CA ILE A 40 0.06 -2.13 -6.36
C ILE A 40 -0.47 -3.55 -6.50
N GLU A 41 -0.11 -4.26 -7.57
CA GLU A 41 -0.55 -5.63 -7.83
C GLU A 41 0.28 -6.67 -7.07
N ASP A 42 1.55 -6.38 -6.82
CA ASP A 42 2.49 -7.28 -6.16
C ASP A 42 2.87 -6.78 -4.77
N THR A 43 2.38 -7.48 -3.74
CA THR A 43 2.65 -7.21 -2.33
C THR A 43 4.14 -7.29 -2.02
N SER A 44 4.88 -8.20 -2.67
CA SER A 44 6.31 -8.42 -2.39
C SER A 44 7.22 -7.34 -2.97
N GLN A 45 6.73 -6.59 -3.96
CA GLN A 45 7.44 -5.50 -4.63
C GLN A 45 7.04 -4.11 -4.09
N CYS A 46 6.04 -4.07 -3.19
CA CYS A 46 5.65 -2.88 -2.46
C CYS A 46 6.75 -2.48 -1.46
N PRO A 47 7.05 -1.18 -1.29
CA PRO A 47 8.04 -0.75 -0.30
C PRO A 47 7.78 -1.25 1.13
N LEU A 48 6.49 -1.32 1.53
CA LEU A 48 6.11 -1.88 2.83
C LEU A 48 6.34 -3.39 2.90
N GLY A 49 6.00 -4.13 1.83
CA GLY A 49 6.27 -5.57 1.74
C GLY A 49 7.77 -5.90 1.77
N LEU A 50 8.60 -5.12 1.07
CA LEU A 50 10.05 -5.24 1.11
C LEU A 50 10.62 -4.95 2.50
N TRP A 51 10.10 -3.92 3.18
CA TRP A 51 10.49 -3.62 4.56
C TRP A 51 10.09 -4.75 5.51
N LEU A 52 8.83 -5.21 5.47
CA LEU A 52 8.31 -6.31 6.30
C LEU A 52 9.15 -7.59 6.15
N SER A 53 9.52 -7.94 4.92
CA SER A 53 10.27 -9.16 4.61
C SER A 53 11.75 -9.13 5.04
N LYS A 54 12.30 -7.95 5.34
CA LYS A 54 13.75 -7.79 5.59
C LYS A 54 14.06 -7.20 6.96
N LYS A 55 13.44 -6.07 7.30
CA LYS A 55 13.69 -5.33 8.55
C LYS A 55 12.53 -5.46 9.54
N GLY A 56 11.30 -5.58 9.03
CA GLY A 56 10.09 -5.56 9.85
C GLY A 56 9.82 -6.82 10.66
N ALA A 57 10.32 -7.98 10.25
CA ALA A 57 9.99 -9.28 10.85
C ALA A 57 10.25 -9.38 12.37
N GLY A 58 11.20 -8.61 12.91
CA GLY A 58 11.53 -8.59 14.35
C GLY A 58 10.68 -7.63 15.20
N HIS A 59 9.83 -6.80 14.59
CA HIS A 59 9.09 -5.77 15.33
C HIS A 59 7.80 -6.31 15.95
N ARG A 60 7.52 -5.93 17.20
CA ARG A 60 6.24 -6.19 17.86
C ARG A 60 5.13 -5.48 17.08
N GLY A 61 4.17 -6.24 16.55
CA GLY A 61 3.10 -5.70 15.68
C GLY A 61 3.33 -5.89 14.18
N ALA A 62 4.47 -6.46 13.76
CA ALA A 62 4.75 -6.75 12.36
C ALA A 62 3.77 -7.75 11.72
N ALA A 63 3.31 -8.75 12.48
CA ALA A 63 2.32 -9.73 11.99
C ALA A 63 0.99 -9.05 11.65
N GLN A 64 0.49 -8.16 12.52
CA GLN A 64 -0.72 -7.39 12.27
C GLN A 64 -0.55 -6.48 11.05
N LEU A 65 0.60 -5.81 10.93
CA LEU A 65 0.91 -4.99 9.76
C LEU A 65 0.98 -5.81 8.47
N HIS A 66 1.47 -7.05 8.53
CA HIS A 66 1.49 -7.96 7.39
C HIS A 66 0.08 -8.27 6.89
N THR A 67 -0.84 -8.65 7.80
CA THR A 67 -2.24 -8.91 7.45
C THR A 67 -2.91 -7.68 6.84
N LEU A 68 -2.77 -6.51 7.48
CA LEU A 68 -3.33 -5.24 6.98
C LEU A 68 -2.77 -4.87 5.60
N HIS A 69 -1.49 -5.14 5.37
CA HIS A 69 -0.84 -4.91 4.07
C HIS A 69 -1.38 -5.84 2.99
N GLU A 70 -1.56 -7.13 3.27
CA GLU A 70 -2.15 -8.08 2.31
C GLU A 70 -3.59 -7.70 1.95
N ASP A 71 -4.41 -7.34 2.96
CA ASP A 71 -5.78 -6.89 2.77
C ASP A 71 -5.86 -5.60 1.93
N LEU A 72 -4.97 -4.64 2.20
CA LEU A 72 -4.89 -3.40 1.43
C LEU A 72 -4.65 -3.68 -0.06
N HIS A 73 -3.72 -4.60 -0.36
CA HIS A 73 -3.44 -5.00 -1.72
C HIS A 73 -4.59 -5.78 -2.36
N ALA A 74 -5.28 -6.64 -1.61
CA ALA A 74 -6.48 -7.33 -2.10
C ALA A 74 -7.56 -6.33 -2.54
N HIS A 75 -7.85 -5.33 -1.71
CA HIS A 75 -8.79 -4.27 -2.06
C HIS A 75 -8.33 -3.42 -3.25
N ALA A 76 -7.03 -3.10 -3.32
CA ALA A 76 -6.47 -2.38 -4.45
C ALA A 76 -6.59 -3.14 -5.78
N ARG A 77 -6.38 -4.46 -5.77
CA ARG A 77 -6.58 -5.32 -6.95
C ARG A 77 -8.03 -5.30 -7.42
N GLU A 78 -9.00 -5.29 -6.50
CA GLU A 78 -10.42 -5.16 -6.86
C GLU A 78 -10.74 -3.81 -7.51
N VAL A 79 -10.14 -2.71 -7.03
CA VAL A 79 -10.25 -1.39 -7.69
C VAL A 79 -9.67 -1.45 -9.11
N LEU A 80 -8.46 -1.99 -9.27
CA LEU A 80 -7.81 -2.12 -10.58
C LEU A 80 -8.61 -3.00 -11.55
N LYS A 81 -9.22 -4.08 -11.05
CA LYS A 81 -10.11 -4.96 -11.83
C LYS A 81 -11.33 -4.19 -12.34
N ALA A 82 -11.99 -3.40 -11.49
CA ALA A 82 -13.10 -2.55 -11.89
C ALA A 82 -12.68 -1.49 -12.92
N ILE A 83 -11.49 -0.88 -12.76
CA ILE A 83 -10.93 0.08 -13.74
C ILE A 83 -10.71 -0.60 -15.10
N ARG A 84 -10.06 -1.77 -15.11
CA ARG A 84 -9.77 -2.54 -16.35
C ARG A 84 -11.04 -3.02 -17.06
N ALA A 85 -12.10 -3.30 -16.31
CA ALA A 85 -13.41 -3.65 -16.85
C ALA A 85 -14.21 -2.42 -17.36
N GLY A 86 -13.67 -1.20 -17.23
CA GLY A 86 -14.39 0.03 -17.60
C GLY A 86 -15.49 0.44 -16.62
N GLU A 87 -15.60 -0.24 -15.47
CA GLU A 87 -16.64 -0.02 -14.45
C GLU A 87 -16.31 1.19 -13.56
N LYS A 88 -16.19 2.40 -14.16
CA LYS A 88 -15.73 3.61 -13.46
C LYS A 88 -16.52 3.94 -12.20
N GLY A 89 -17.85 3.77 -12.23
CA GLY A 89 -18.70 4.02 -11.06
C GLY A 89 -18.42 3.06 -9.91
N ARG A 90 -18.17 1.78 -10.19
CA ARG A 90 -17.78 0.79 -9.18
C ARG A 90 -16.39 1.08 -8.62
N ALA A 91 -15.43 1.35 -9.48
CA ALA A 91 -14.07 1.71 -9.08
C ALA A 91 -14.05 2.95 -8.18
N ASN A 92 -14.88 3.96 -8.47
CA ASN A 92 -15.00 5.14 -7.62
C ASN A 92 -15.57 4.80 -6.23
N ARG A 93 -16.64 3.99 -6.15
CA ARG A 93 -17.23 3.54 -4.86
C ARG A 93 -16.24 2.76 -4.01
N LEU A 94 -15.43 1.90 -4.63
CA LEU A 94 -14.38 1.16 -3.93
C LEU A 94 -13.26 2.06 -3.38
N LEU A 95 -13.21 3.34 -3.77
CA LEU A 95 -12.26 4.34 -3.29
C LEU A 95 -12.91 5.41 -2.39
N GLU A 96 -14.20 5.28 -2.03
CA GLU A 96 -14.88 6.24 -1.15
C GLU A 96 -14.34 6.19 0.29
N PRO A 97 -14.52 7.25 1.09
CA PRO A 97 -14.00 7.34 2.46
C PRO A 97 -14.39 6.14 3.34
N ASP A 98 -15.62 5.67 3.19
CA ASP A 98 -16.24 4.57 3.93
C ASP A 98 -16.10 3.21 3.23
N SER A 99 -15.26 3.10 2.21
CA SER A 99 -14.94 1.82 1.57
C SER A 99 -14.04 0.94 2.44
N ALA A 100 -14.08 -0.38 2.21
CA ALA A 100 -13.17 -1.32 2.87
C ALA A 100 -11.69 -1.02 2.55
N PHE A 101 -11.41 -0.57 1.33
CA PHE A 101 -10.09 -0.08 0.92
C PHE A 101 -9.60 1.05 1.82
N THR A 102 -10.41 2.10 1.98
CA THR A 102 -10.00 3.29 2.76
C THR A 102 -9.81 2.94 4.23
N ARG A 103 -10.72 2.19 4.84
CA ARG A 103 -10.57 1.73 6.23
C ARG A 103 -9.27 0.94 6.44
N THR A 104 -8.96 0.03 5.51
CA THR A 104 -7.74 -0.78 5.60
C THR A 104 -6.49 0.09 5.39
N LEU A 105 -6.53 1.04 4.46
CA LEU A 105 -5.44 1.99 4.26
C LEU A 105 -5.16 2.82 5.53
N GLU A 106 -6.20 3.32 6.19
CA GLU A 106 -6.09 4.07 7.43
C GLU A 106 -5.55 3.21 8.57
N ALA A 107 -6.04 1.98 8.72
CA ALA A 107 -5.53 1.02 9.71
C ALA A 107 -4.04 0.70 9.46
N THR A 108 -3.64 0.45 8.22
CA THR A 108 -2.23 0.23 7.85
C THR A 108 -1.37 1.44 8.20
N ARG A 109 -1.82 2.66 7.90
CA ARG A 109 -1.10 3.90 8.24
C ARG A 109 -0.95 4.07 9.74
N SER A 110 -2.02 3.85 10.50
CA SER A 110 -2.00 3.93 11.97
C SER A 110 -1.00 2.94 12.57
N GLN A 111 -0.98 1.70 12.06
CA GLN A 111 -0.02 0.68 12.52
C GLN A 111 1.43 1.04 12.16
N VAL A 112 1.67 1.60 10.98
CA VAL A 112 3.01 2.10 10.60
C VAL A 112 3.43 3.26 11.52
N ALA A 113 2.53 4.18 11.85
CA ALA A 113 2.83 5.29 12.76
C ALA A 113 3.15 4.81 14.18
N ASP A 114 2.40 3.84 14.71
CA ASP A 114 2.67 3.20 16.00
C ASP A 114 4.07 2.55 16.04
N LEU A 115 4.45 1.83 14.97
CA LEU A 115 5.78 1.25 14.85
C LEU A 115 6.89 2.31 14.77
N ARG A 116 6.63 3.45 14.11
CA ARG A 116 7.57 4.58 14.06
C ARG A 116 7.77 5.22 15.43
N GLY A 117 6.69 5.45 16.17
CA GLY A 117 6.76 6.01 17.52
C GLY A 117 7.61 5.14 18.45
N LYS A 118 7.33 3.83 18.47
CA LYS A 118 8.07 2.86 19.28
C LYS A 118 9.55 2.72 18.92
N ALA A 119 9.91 2.96 17.65
CA ALA A 119 11.30 2.94 17.20
C ALA A 119 12.08 4.22 17.57
N ALA A 120 11.40 5.32 17.90
CA ALA A 120 12.04 6.56 18.37
C ALA A 120 12.25 6.57 19.89
N GLU A 121 11.56 5.69 20.62
CA GLU A 121 11.62 5.55 22.09
C GLU A 121 12.59 4.44 22.56
N ALA A 122 13.18 3.67 21.64
CA ALA A 122 14.09 2.56 21.91
C ALA A 122 15.55 2.93 21.58
#